data_AF-A0A1Q6QPP8-F1
#
_entry.id   AF-A0A1Q6QPP8-F1
#
_cell.length_a   1.000
_cell.length_b   1.000
_cell.length_c   1.000
_cell.angle_alpha   90.00
_cell.angle_beta   90.00
_cell.angle_gamma   90.00
#
_symmetry.space_group_name_H-M   'P 1'
#
loop_
_entity.id
_entity.type
_entity.pdbx_description
1 polymer ?
#
loop_
_entity_poly.entity_id
_entity_poly.type
_entity_poly.pdbx_seq_one_letter_code
_entity_poly.pdbx_strand_id
1 'polypeptide(L)'
;MEGDWSNAAFWLCAGALGGGVTVAGLNRNSLQGDRAICTLLSAMGAGTAWSGSSCTAAPGPLQPLQVDARSIPDLVPILAVTASAAPGITRVEHAGRLRLKESDRLEALCRLLQDCNKRRFYFLEGCIDLCLADLQRPVAQ
;
A
#
# COMPACT_ATOMS: atom_id res chain seq x y z
N MET A 1 -21.94 -10.16 10.04
CA MET A 1 -21.34 -9.56 8.83
C MET A 1 -19.97 -9.06 9.26
N GLU A 2 -18.90 -9.48 8.59
CA GLU A 2 -17.53 -9.04 8.93
C GLU A 2 -17.26 -7.64 8.35
N GLY A 3 -16.27 -6.93 8.93
CA GLY A 3 -15.83 -5.64 8.42
C GLY A 3 -15.21 -5.71 7.02
N ASP A 4 -15.26 -4.59 6.32
CA ASP A 4 -14.67 -4.41 4.99
C ASP A 4 -13.16 -4.17 5.10
N TRP A 5 -12.38 -5.08 4.52
CA TRP A 5 -10.92 -5.02 4.58
C TRP A 5 -10.31 -3.93 3.69
N SER A 6 -10.93 -3.62 2.56
CA SER A 6 -10.50 -2.53 1.67
C SER A 6 -10.61 -1.18 2.38
N ASN A 7 -11.72 -0.97 3.10
CA ASN A 7 -11.92 0.24 3.90
C ASN A 7 -11.04 0.28 5.16
N ALA A 8 -10.85 -0.86 5.83
CA ALA A 8 -9.97 -0.96 6.99
C ALA A 8 -8.51 -0.61 6.66
N ALA A 9 -8.06 -0.92 5.43
CA ALA A 9 -6.69 -0.65 5.00
C ALA A 9 -6.29 0.82 5.11
N PHE A 10 -7.20 1.77 4.85
CA PHE A 10 -6.94 3.20 5.00
C PHE A 10 -6.53 3.58 6.42
N TRP A 11 -7.25 3.07 7.41
CA TRP A 11 -6.99 3.32 8.82
C TRP A 11 -5.72 2.62 9.30
N LEU A 12 -5.48 1.39 8.86
CA LEU A 12 -4.27 0.65 9.22
C LEU A 12 -3.02 1.31 8.62
N CYS A 13 -3.08 1.77 7.36
CA CYS A 13 -1.99 2.54 6.74
C CYS A 13 -1.76 3.88 7.46
N ALA A 14 -2.82 4.60 7.84
CA ALA A 14 -2.70 5.82 8.64
C ALA A 14 -2.02 5.54 9.99
N GLY A 15 -2.35 4.42 10.64
CA GLY A 15 -1.69 3.97 11.86
C GLY A 15 -0.21 3.66 11.67
N ALA A 16 0.16 3.02 10.56
CA ALA A 16 1.54 2.72 10.20
C ALA A 16 2.37 3.97 9.86
N LEU A 17 1.74 5.05 9.37
CA LEU A 17 2.41 6.31 9.03
C LEU A 17 2.47 7.30 10.21
N GLY A 18 1.57 7.19 11.18
CA GLY A 18 1.36 8.18 12.24
C GLY A 18 1.49 7.63 13.66
N GLY A 19 0.59 8.05 14.56
CA GLY A 19 0.62 7.70 16.00
C GLY A 19 0.01 6.34 16.37
N GLY A 20 -0.25 5.48 15.38
CA GLY A 20 -0.95 4.20 15.56
C GLY A 20 -2.48 4.32 15.53
N VAL A 21 -3.14 3.30 14.98
CA VAL A 21 -4.60 3.21 14.83
C VAL A 21 -5.06 1.79 15.10
N THR A 22 -6.16 1.64 15.81
CA THR A 22 -6.83 0.34 16.03
C THR A 22 -8.14 0.29 15.27
N VAL A 23 -8.31 -0.74 14.44
CA VAL A 23 -9.53 -1.02 13.69
C VAL A 23 -10.20 -2.25 14.29
N ALA A 24 -11.44 -2.11 14.72
CA ALA A 24 -12.25 -3.19 15.30
C ALA A 24 -13.19 -3.83 14.27
N GLY A 25 -13.76 -4.99 14.61
CA GLY A 25 -14.74 -5.69 13.77
C GLY A 25 -14.14 -6.43 12.58
N LEU A 26 -12.83 -6.68 12.61
CA LEU A 26 -12.09 -7.43 11.60
C LEU A 26 -12.11 -8.91 11.92
N ASN A 27 -12.21 -9.72 10.86
CA ASN A 27 -12.06 -11.16 10.93
C ASN A 27 -10.70 -11.56 10.36
N ARG A 28 -9.80 -12.06 11.21
CA ARG A 28 -8.46 -12.52 10.83
C ARG A 28 -8.49 -13.65 9.78
N ASN A 29 -9.54 -14.46 9.82
CA ASN A 29 -9.76 -15.60 8.92
C ASN A 29 -10.71 -15.27 7.76
N SER A 30 -10.90 -13.99 7.44
CA SER A 30 -11.72 -13.55 6.31
C SER A 30 -11.22 -14.15 4.98
N LEU A 31 -12.15 -14.35 4.05
CA LEU A 31 -11.84 -14.74 2.67
C LEU A 31 -11.50 -13.54 1.78
N GLN A 32 -11.69 -12.32 2.26
CA GLN A 32 -11.34 -11.09 1.53
C GLN A 32 -9.82 -11.04 1.32
N GLY A 33 -9.38 -10.84 0.08
CA GLY A 33 -7.95 -10.74 -0.26
C GLY A 33 -7.25 -9.60 0.47
N ASP A 34 -7.96 -8.50 0.68
CA ASP A 34 -7.44 -7.26 1.25
C ASP A 34 -7.03 -7.37 2.73
N ARG A 35 -7.36 -8.48 3.40
CA ARG A 35 -6.76 -8.83 4.71
C ARG A 35 -5.24 -8.94 4.68
N ALA A 36 -4.66 -9.08 3.49
CA ALA A 36 -3.23 -9.05 3.27
C ALA A 36 -2.58 -7.77 3.81
N ILE A 37 -3.32 -6.67 3.96
CA ILE A 37 -2.78 -5.39 4.40
C ILE A 37 -1.97 -5.48 5.71
N CYS A 38 -2.42 -6.26 6.71
CA CYS A 38 -1.66 -6.42 7.95
C CYS A 38 -0.29 -7.08 7.71
N THR A 39 -0.24 -8.06 6.80
CA THR A 39 0.99 -8.76 6.43
C THR A 39 1.92 -7.83 5.65
N LEU A 40 1.38 -7.06 4.71
CA LEU A 40 2.12 -6.10 3.91
C LEU A 40 2.71 -4.98 4.78
N LEU A 41 1.93 -4.40 5.69
CA LEU A 41 2.40 -3.39 6.65
C LEU A 41 3.51 -3.95 7.54
N SER A 42 3.36 -5.18 8.03
CA SER A 42 4.41 -5.85 8.82
C SER A 42 5.69 -6.09 8.01
N ALA A 43 5.55 -6.51 6.74
CA ALA A 43 6.67 -6.69 5.83
C ALA A 43 7.39 -5.39 5.48
N MET A 44 6.64 -4.28 5.43
CA MET A 44 7.20 -2.93 5.33
C MET A 44 7.86 -2.48 6.64
N GLY A 45 7.77 -3.21 7.75
CA GLY A 45 8.37 -2.83 9.03
C GLY A 45 7.48 -2.01 9.95
N ALA A 46 6.19 -1.83 9.63
CA ALA A 46 5.22 -1.29 10.58
C ALA A 46 4.87 -2.33 11.67
N GLY A 47 4.54 -1.85 12.86
CA GLY A 47 4.01 -2.73 13.91
C GLY A 47 2.57 -3.13 13.58
N THR A 48 2.25 -4.42 13.67
CA THR A 48 0.86 -4.88 13.67
C THR A 48 0.59 -5.81 14.85
N ALA A 49 -0.51 -5.59 15.55
CA ALA A 49 -0.90 -6.38 16.72
C ALA A 49 -2.39 -6.70 16.66
N TRP A 50 -2.74 -7.92 17.06
CA TRP A 50 -4.12 -8.39 17.11
C TRP A 50 -4.61 -8.51 18.54
N SER A 51 -5.85 -8.09 18.77
CA SER A 51 -6.57 -8.32 20.01
C SER A 51 -8.03 -8.63 19.69
N GLY A 52 -8.43 -9.90 19.82
CA GLY A 52 -9.75 -10.37 19.42
C GLY A 52 -10.04 -10.09 17.94
N SER A 53 -11.11 -9.35 17.68
CA SER A 53 -11.52 -8.89 16.34
C SER A 53 -10.96 -7.51 15.96
N SER A 54 -9.90 -7.06 16.63
CA SER A 54 -9.27 -5.78 16.36
C SER A 54 -7.82 -5.95 15.92
N CYS A 55 -7.39 -5.14 14.96
CA CYS A 55 -6.01 -5.00 14.54
C CYS A 55 -5.53 -3.58 14.82
N THR A 56 -4.39 -3.46 15.50
CA THR A 56 -3.67 -2.21 15.70
C THR A 56 -2.50 -2.15 14.74
N ALA A 57 -2.40 -1.08 13.96
CA ALA A 57 -1.20 -0.74 13.20
C ALA A 57 -0.47 0.41 13.90
N ALA A 58 0.85 0.33 13.97
CA ALA A 58 1.71 1.29 14.63
C ALA A 58 2.92 1.64 13.75
N PRO A 59 3.51 2.83 13.90
CA PRO A 59 4.64 3.24 13.11
C PRO A 59 5.87 2.37 13.34
N GLY A 60 6.71 2.27 12.31
CA GLY A 60 8.00 1.60 12.35
C GLY A 60 8.91 2.11 11.23
N PRO A 61 10.17 1.66 11.16
CA PRO A 61 11.12 2.07 10.14
C PRO A 61 10.73 1.47 8.79
N LEU A 62 9.86 2.17 8.04
CA LEU A 62 9.29 1.65 6.81
C LEU A 62 10.36 1.28 5.79
N GLN A 63 10.20 0.12 5.16
CA GLN A 63 11.06 -0.42 4.11
C GLN A 63 10.29 -0.58 2.80
N PRO A 64 10.96 -0.50 1.65
CA PRO A 64 10.35 -0.81 0.37
C PRO A 64 9.93 -2.28 0.28
N LEU A 65 8.97 -2.54 -0.62
CA LEU A 65 8.33 -3.86 -0.71
C LEU A 65 8.12 -4.24 -2.19
N GLN A 66 8.13 -5.53 -2.51
CA GLN A 66 7.68 -6.06 -3.80
C GLN A 66 6.40 -6.88 -3.60
N VAL A 67 5.31 -6.50 -4.28
CA VAL A 67 3.98 -7.13 -4.09
C VAL A 67 3.29 -7.37 -5.42
N ASP A 68 2.62 -8.51 -5.50
CA ASP A 68 1.71 -8.86 -6.57
C ASP A 68 0.29 -8.36 -6.25
N ALA A 69 -0.24 -7.47 -7.10
CA ALA A 69 -1.55 -6.87 -6.91
C ALA A 69 -2.73 -7.70 -7.47
N ARG A 70 -2.51 -8.86 -8.10
CA ARG A 70 -3.58 -9.65 -8.78
C ARG A 70 -4.79 -9.93 -7.90
N SER A 71 -4.57 -10.20 -6.62
CA SER A 71 -5.61 -10.55 -5.65
C SER A 71 -6.00 -9.42 -4.70
N ILE A 72 -5.33 -8.27 -4.78
CA ILE A 72 -5.51 -7.11 -3.87
C ILE A 72 -5.46 -5.77 -4.61
N PRO A 73 -6.15 -5.62 -5.77
CA PRO A 73 -6.05 -4.40 -6.56
C PRO A 73 -6.52 -3.17 -5.77
N ASP A 74 -7.48 -3.32 -4.87
CA ASP A 74 -8.06 -2.21 -4.11
C ASP A 74 -7.14 -1.72 -2.97
N LEU A 75 -6.12 -2.50 -2.59
CA LEU A 75 -5.07 -2.05 -1.65
C LEU A 75 -4.02 -1.15 -2.30
N VAL A 76 -3.83 -1.22 -3.62
CA VAL A 76 -2.73 -0.53 -4.32
C VAL A 76 -2.70 0.97 -4.05
N PRO A 77 -3.84 1.72 -4.07
CA PRO A 77 -3.80 3.16 -3.85
C PRO A 77 -3.24 3.54 -2.47
N ILE A 78 -3.73 2.91 -1.41
CA ILE A 78 -3.28 3.24 -0.05
C ILE A 78 -1.90 2.67 0.27
N LEU A 79 -1.55 1.50 -0.31
CA LEU A 79 -0.19 0.97 -0.24
C LEU A 79 0.81 1.90 -0.91
N ALA A 80 0.47 2.54 -2.03
CA ALA A 80 1.34 3.52 -2.68
C ALA A 80 1.62 4.73 -1.78
N VAL A 81 0.60 5.25 -1.10
CA VAL A 81 0.76 6.33 -0.10
C VAL A 81 1.70 5.89 1.01
N THR A 82 1.48 4.70 1.56
CA THR A 82 2.30 4.16 2.66
C THR A 82 3.74 3.92 2.22
N ALA A 83 3.93 3.31 1.05
CA ALA A 83 5.22 3.08 0.45
C ALA A 83 5.99 4.37 0.23
N SER A 84 5.31 5.49 -0.10
CA SER A 84 5.95 6.79 -0.32
C SER A 84 6.73 7.33 0.90
N ALA A 85 6.46 6.81 2.10
CA ALA A 85 7.21 7.11 3.31
C ALA A 85 8.44 6.21 3.54
N ALA A 86 8.57 5.09 2.80
CA ALA A 86 9.73 4.22 2.88
C ALA A 86 10.90 4.76 2.03
N PRO A 87 12.17 4.61 2.46
CA PRO A 87 13.33 4.94 1.65
C PRO A 87 13.67 3.80 0.67
N GLY A 88 13.54 4.02 -0.64
CA GLY A 88 13.92 3.06 -1.68
C GLY A 88 12.82 2.78 -2.70
N ILE A 89 12.86 1.63 -3.38
CA ILE A 89 11.95 1.31 -4.50
C ILE A 89 10.97 0.23 -4.09
N THR A 90 9.68 0.57 -4.10
CA THR A 90 8.59 -0.39 -3.97
C THR A 90 8.13 -0.81 -5.36
N ARG A 91 7.88 -2.10 -5.58
CA ARG A 91 7.42 -2.63 -6.87
C ARG A 91 6.06 -3.29 -6.68
N VAL A 92 5.06 -2.82 -7.43
CA VAL A 92 3.71 -3.37 -7.43
C VAL A 92 3.43 -3.99 -8.79
N GLU A 93 3.51 -5.31 -8.85
CA GLU A 93 3.33 -6.08 -10.08
C GLU A 93 1.86 -6.32 -10.38
N HIS A 94 1.53 -6.53 -11.66
CA HIS A 94 0.20 -6.93 -12.12
C HIS A 94 -0.97 -5.99 -11.74
N ALA A 95 -0.67 -4.71 -11.48
CA ALA A 95 -1.69 -3.71 -11.15
C ALA A 95 -2.42 -3.14 -12.39
N GLY A 96 -2.17 -3.67 -13.60
CA GLY A 96 -2.81 -3.23 -14.85
C GLY A 96 -4.34 -3.23 -14.84
N ARG A 97 -5.00 -4.05 -14.01
CA ARG A 97 -6.47 -4.05 -13.84
C ARG A 97 -7.02 -2.72 -13.31
N LEU A 98 -6.20 -1.91 -12.63
CA LEU A 98 -6.62 -0.60 -12.10
C LEU A 98 -6.73 0.48 -13.19
N ARG A 99 -6.19 0.24 -14.40
CA ARG A 99 -6.38 1.12 -15.57
C ARG A 99 -7.78 1.01 -16.20
N LEU A 100 -8.49 -0.09 -15.96
CA LEU A 100 -9.76 -0.42 -16.61
C LEU A 100 -11.00 -0.02 -15.78
N LYS A 101 -10.82 0.57 -14.59
CA LYS A 101 -11.92 1.09 -13.77
C LYS A 101 -12.30 2.52 -14.24
N GLU A 102 -13.30 3.13 -13.60
CA GLU A 102 -13.99 4.40 -13.99
C GLU A 102 -13.10 5.61 -14.34
N SER A 103 -11.81 5.56 -14.02
CA SER A 103 -10.76 6.52 -14.37
C SER A 103 -9.40 5.79 -14.33
N ASP A 104 -8.35 6.31 -14.99
CA ASP A 104 -6.98 5.82 -14.78
C ASP A 104 -6.54 6.25 -13.36
N ARG A 105 -7.06 5.55 -12.35
CA ARG A 105 -6.84 5.82 -10.92
C ARG A 105 -5.36 5.73 -10.59
N LEU A 106 -4.59 4.99 -11.38
CA LEU A 106 -3.16 4.87 -11.23
C LEU A 106 -2.44 6.15 -11.67
N GLU A 107 -2.80 6.70 -12.83
CA GLU A 107 -2.27 7.99 -13.29
C GLU A 107 -2.59 9.09 -12.28
N ALA A 108 -3.85 9.17 -11.81
CA ALA A 108 -4.26 10.14 -10.81
C ALA A 108 -3.47 10.01 -9.49
N LEU A 109 -3.31 8.78 -9.00
CA LEU A 109 -2.53 8.48 -7.79
C LEU A 109 -1.06 8.88 -7.94
N CYS A 110 -0.46 8.56 -9.08
CA CYS A 110 0.93 8.91 -9.36
C CYS A 110 1.12 10.42 -9.42
N ARG A 111 0.21 11.14 -10.08
CA ARG A 111 0.25 12.60 -10.15
C ARG A 111 0.12 13.23 -8.75
N LEU A 112 -0.87 12.81 -7.96
CA LEU A 112 -1.08 13.32 -6.61
C LEU A 112 0.15 13.10 -5.71
N LEU A 113 0.74 11.91 -5.76
CA LEU A 113 1.91 11.61 -4.93
C LEU A 113 3.19 12.30 -5.41
N GLN A 114 3.34 12.53 -6.72
CA GLN A 114 4.43 13.36 -7.28
C GLN A 114 4.36 14.79 -6.73
N ASP A 115 3.16 15.38 -6.72
CA ASP A 115 2.93 16.73 -6.23
C ASP A 115 3.18 16.85 -4.72
N CYS A 116 2.79 15.85 -3.93
CA CYS A 116 2.91 15.90 -2.46
C CYS A 116 4.32 15.68 -1.91
N ASN A 117 5.15 14.84 -2.55
CA ASN A 117 6.40 14.38 -1.93
C ASN A 117 7.64 14.50 -2.84
N LYS A 118 7.52 15.14 -4.01
CA LYS A 118 8.59 15.26 -5.03
C LYS A 118 9.22 13.92 -5.44
N ARG A 119 8.52 12.80 -5.26
CA ARG A 119 8.98 11.45 -5.65
C ARG A 119 8.44 11.08 -7.03
N ARG A 120 9.16 10.25 -7.78
CA ARG A 120 8.76 9.83 -9.13
C ARG A 120 8.05 8.47 -9.11
N PHE A 121 7.11 8.31 -10.03
CA PHE A 121 6.29 7.10 -10.15
C PHE A 121 6.33 6.68 -11.61
N TYR A 122 6.60 5.41 -11.88
CA TYR A 122 6.74 4.90 -13.24
C TYR A 122 5.79 3.73 -13.49
N PHE A 123 5.33 3.64 -14.73
CA PHE A 123 4.57 2.52 -15.23
C PHE A 123 5.39 1.81 -16.29
N LEU A 124 5.64 0.52 -16.08
CA LEU A 124 6.41 -0.32 -17.00
C LEU A 124 5.61 -1.61 -17.22
N GLU A 125 5.27 -1.90 -18.48
CA GLU A 125 4.77 -3.22 -18.94
C GLU A 125 3.71 -3.91 -18.04
N GLY A 126 2.67 -3.18 -17.62
CA GLY A 126 1.58 -3.76 -16.80
C GLY A 126 1.91 -3.90 -15.30
N CYS A 127 3.11 -3.48 -14.90
CA CYS A 127 3.53 -3.26 -13.52
C CYS A 127 3.51 -1.77 -13.18
N ILE A 128 3.37 -1.48 -11.89
CA ILE A 128 3.59 -0.16 -11.30
C ILE A 128 4.87 -0.24 -10.49
N ASP A 129 5.91 0.39 -11.01
CA ASP A 129 7.12 0.59 -10.24
C ASP A 129 6.98 1.90 -9.47
N LEU A 130 6.69 1.75 -8.18
CA LEU A 130 6.75 2.82 -7.20
C LEU A 130 8.23 3.10 -6.86
N CYS A 131 8.93 3.72 -7.81
CA CYS A 131 10.34 4.10 -7.68
C CYS A 131 10.51 5.31 -6.77
N LEU A 132 10.42 5.09 -5.46
CA LEU A 132 10.47 6.12 -4.44
C LEU A 132 11.92 6.38 -3.98
N ALA A 133 12.86 6.44 -4.93
CA ALA A 133 14.26 6.71 -4.66
C ALA A 133 14.63 8.15 -5.03
N ASP A 134 15.49 8.74 -4.22
CA ASP A 134 16.15 10.02 -4.49
C ASP A 134 16.85 9.99 -5.86
N LEU A 135 16.89 11.14 -6.52
CA LEU A 135 17.12 11.42 -7.95
C LEU A 135 18.42 10.91 -8.61
N GLN A 136 19.16 9.95 -8.06
CA GLN A 136 20.53 9.65 -8.49
C GLN A 136 20.77 8.29 -9.16
N ARG A 137 19.77 7.43 -9.37
CA ARG A 137 19.97 6.19 -10.15
C ARG A 137 19.10 6.15 -11.41
N PRO A 138 19.70 5.96 -12.60
CA PRO A 138 18.93 5.75 -13.81
C PRO A 138 18.14 4.44 -13.69
N VAL A 139 16.87 4.48 -14.05
CA VAL A 139 16.05 3.29 -14.27
C VAL A 139 16.66 2.59 -15.48
N ALA A 140 17.24 1.40 -15.27
CA ALA A 140 17.75 0.60 -16.37
C ALA A 140 16.59 0.24 -17.30
N GLN A 141 16.76 0.51 -18.60
CA GLN A 141 15.85 0.14 -19.67
C GLN A 141 15.77 -1.38 -19.84
#